data_AF-A0A9X7ZTJ7-F1
#
_entry.id   AF-A0A9X7ZTJ7-F1
#
_cell.length_a   1.000
_cell.length_b   1.000
_cell.length_c   1.000
_cell.angle_alpha   90.00
_cell.angle_beta   90.00
_cell.angle_gamma   90.00
#
_symmetry.space_group_name_H-M   'P 1'
#
loop_
_entity.id
_entity.type
_entity.pdbx_description
1 polymer ?
#
loop_
_entity_poly.entity_id
_entity_poly.type
_entity_poly.pdbx_seq_one_letter_code
_entity_poly.pdbx_strand_id
1 'polypeptide(L)'
;MAIDTKQFKDKIKQQNPNINLVPLLDVIFTIMIFLLVVLSQTPTSDLTHYSQDQISAKPTSSTGTSEYYLLPLNGLKKVTVNGVDYSDKIRNGAVAVHTRVMDEGQITMDSSTGTITIKSPEDLASIAVKSPASS
;
A
#
# COMPACT_ATOMS: atom_id res chain seq x y z
N MET A 1 -39.13 -50.10 30.74
CA MET A 1 -38.13 -50.26 29.67
C MET A 1 -37.04 -49.22 29.92
N ALA A 2 -35.91 -49.61 30.50
CA ALA A 2 -34.83 -48.68 30.83
C ALA A 2 -33.91 -48.55 29.62
N ILE A 3 -33.73 -47.33 29.11
CA ILE A 3 -32.81 -47.05 28.00
C ILE A 3 -31.38 -47.25 28.50
N ASP A 4 -30.65 -48.16 27.87
CA ASP A 4 -29.25 -48.45 28.16
C ASP A 4 -28.35 -47.37 27.53
N THR A 5 -28.08 -46.32 28.31
CA THR A 5 -27.27 -45.17 27.90
C THR A 5 -25.77 -45.47 27.80
N LYS A 6 -25.32 -46.63 28.27
CA LYS A 6 -23.89 -47.00 28.24
C LYS A 6 -23.45 -47.41 26.84
N GLN A 7 -24.23 -48.26 26.15
CA GLN A 7 -23.94 -48.65 24.77
C GLN A 7 -23.96 -47.48 23.79
N PHE A 8 -24.83 -46.48 24.02
CA PHE A 8 -24.90 -45.31 23.15
C PHE A 8 -23.67 -44.41 23.29
N LYS A 9 -23.15 -44.26 24.53
CA LYS A 9 -21.93 -43.47 24.80
C LYS A 9 -20.68 -44.14 24.20
N ASP A 10 -20.60 -45.46 24.26
CA ASP A 10 -19.44 -46.20 23.73
C ASP A 10 -19.39 -46.20 22.20
N LYS A 11 -20.56 -46.16 21.51
CA LYS A 11 -20.63 -45.97 20.05
C LYS A 11 -20.11 -44.61 19.58
N ILE A 12 -20.38 -43.55 20.32
CA ILE A 12 -19.95 -42.19 19.97
C ILE A 12 -18.45 -42.01 20.22
N LYS A 13 -17.92 -42.61 21.29
CA LYS A 13 -16.51 -42.47 21.67
C LYS A 13 -15.54 -43.22 20.73
N GLN A 14 -16.04 -44.18 19.95
CA GLN A 14 -15.25 -44.93 18.95
C GLN A 14 -15.25 -44.28 17.56
N GLN A 15 -16.10 -43.28 17.31
CA GLN A 15 -16.04 -42.48 16.09
C GLN A 15 -15.00 -41.36 16.27
N ASN A 16 -13.72 -41.70 16.20
CA ASN A 16 -12.72 -40.71 15.83
C ASN A 16 -12.80 -40.57 14.30
N PRO A 17 -13.38 -39.48 13.76
CA PRO A 17 -13.43 -39.29 12.32
C PRO A 17 -12.01 -39.17 11.79
N ASN A 18 -11.59 -40.13 10.95
CA ASN A 18 -10.40 -39.97 10.13
C ASN A 18 -10.70 -38.94 9.05
N ILE A 19 -10.39 -37.68 9.33
CA ILE A 19 -10.54 -36.58 8.38
C ILE A 19 -9.34 -36.68 7.42
N ASN A 20 -9.62 -36.81 6.12
CA ASN A 20 -8.58 -36.74 5.10
C ASN A 20 -8.09 -35.29 5.01
N LEU A 21 -6.88 -35.03 5.50
CA LEU A 21 -6.28 -33.69 5.49
C LEU A 21 -5.79 -33.25 4.10
N VAL A 22 -5.54 -34.20 3.19
CA VAL A 22 -5.00 -33.90 1.84
C VAL A 22 -5.97 -33.05 1.00
N PRO A 23 -7.25 -33.41 0.84
CA PRO A 23 -8.20 -32.57 0.10
C PRO A 23 -8.52 -31.25 0.83
N LEU A 24 -8.50 -31.26 2.17
CA LEU A 24 -8.81 -30.10 2.98
C LEU A 24 -7.70 -29.02 2.88
N LEU A 25 -6.44 -29.46 2.86
CA LEU A 25 -5.29 -28.57 2.64
C LEU A 25 -5.37 -27.88 1.28
N ASP A 26 -5.75 -28.60 0.24
CA ASP A 26 -5.87 -28.06 -1.13
C ASP A 26 -6.92 -26.95 -1.22
N VAL A 27 -8.08 -27.15 -0.58
CA VAL A 27 -9.15 -26.13 -0.51
C VAL A 27 -8.68 -24.89 0.25
N ILE A 28 -8.00 -25.06 1.39
CA ILE A 28 -7.47 -23.93 2.17
C ILE A 28 -6.42 -23.15 1.38
N PHE A 29 -5.51 -23.86 0.71
CA PHE A 29 -4.46 -23.26 -0.10
C PHE A 29 -5.03 -22.46 -1.28
N THR A 30 -6.04 -23.01 -1.95
CA THR A 30 -6.77 -22.34 -3.03
C THR A 30 -7.41 -21.03 -2.55
N ILE A 31 -8.07 -21.05 -1.38
CA ILE A 31 -8.68 -19.84 -0.79
C ILE A 31 -7.62 -18.80 -0.40
N MET A 32 -6.50 -19.22 0.19
CA MET A 32 -5.39 -18.34 0.55
C MET A 32 -4.81 -17.60 -0.65
N ILE A 33 -4.54 -18.32 -1.74
CA ILE A 33 -4.02 -17.71 -2.97
C ILE A 33 -5.05 -16.75 -3.56
N PHE A 34 -6.32 -17.16 -3.63
CA PHE A 34 -7.38 -16.31 -4.14
C PHE A 34 -7.48 -14.99 -3.35
N LEU A 35 -7.48 -15.08 -2.01
CA LEU A 35 -7.50 -13.89 -1.15
C LEU A 35 -6.27 -13.01 -1.34
N LEU A 36 -5.07 -13.60 -1.44
CA LEU A 36 -3.84 -12.85 -1.67
C LEU A 36 -3.89 -12.07 -2.99
N VAL A 37 -4.35 -12.71 -4.06
CA VAL A 37 -4.50 -12.07 -5.37
C VAL A 37 -5.54 -10.96 -5.34
N VAL A 38 -6.70 -11.19 -4.71
CA VAL A 38 -7.75 -10.17 -4.59
C VAL A 38 -7.27 -8.99 -3.74
N LEU A 39 -6.62 -9.24 -2.59
CA LEU A 39 -6.06 -8.20 -1.72
C LEU A 39 -4.95 -7.39 -2.41
N SER A 40 -4.17 -8.01 -3.30
CA SER A 40 -3.15 -7.30 -4.07
C SER A 40 -3.73 -6.35 -5.14
N GLN A 41 -4.98 -6.55 -5.54
CA GLN A 41 -5.65 -5.75 -6.59
C GLN A 41 -6.57 -4.66 -6.00
N THR A 42 -7.02 -4.82 -4.75
CA THR A 42 -7.75 -3.76 -4.05
C THR A 42 -6.75 -2.77 -3.44
N PRO A 43 -6.76 -1.47 -3.81
CA PRO A 43 -6.02 -0.47 -3.06
C PRO A 43 -6.64 -0.42 -1.65
N THR A 44 -5.88 -0.87 -0.66
CA THR A 44 -6.27 -0.74 0.75
C THR A 44 -6.41 0.76 1.04
N SER A 45 -7.63 1.22 1.24
CA SER A 45 -7.96 2.60 1.66
C SER A 45 -7.50 2.91 3.10
N ASP A 46 -6.60 2.13 3.67
CA ASP A 46 -6.19 2.21 5.06
C ASP A 46 -4.72 2.62 5.17
N LEU A 47 -4.53 3.87 5.59
CA LEU A 47 -3.32 4.67 5.50
C LEU A 47 -2.27 4.38 6.59
N THR A 48 -2.28 3.23 7.25
CA THR A 48 -1.59 3.11 8.55
C THR A 48 -0.33 2.24 8.63
N HIS A 49 0.07 1.50 7.58
CA HIS A 49 1.32 0.74 7.63
C HIS A 49 2.04 0.65 6.29
N TYR A 50 2.96 1.58 6.03
CA TYR A 50 3.99 1.41 4.99
C TYR A 50 5.17 0.64 5.59
N SER A 51 5.34 -0.62 5.19
CA SER A 51 6.57 -1.37 5.42
C SER A 51 7.65 -0.95 4.42
N GLN A 52 8.87 -0.83 4.92
CA GLN A 52 10.08 -0.28 4.30
C GLN A 52 10.53 -0.95 2.98
N ASP A 53 9.86 -1.99 2.48
CA ASP A 53 10.30 -2.81 1.34
C ASP A 53 9.76 -2.38 -0.04
N GLN A 54 9.02 -1.27 -0.14
CA GLN A 54 8.60 -0.71 -1.44
C GLN A 54 9.51 0.45 -1.89
N ILE A 55 10.81 0.20 -1.99
CA ILE A 55 11.74 1.09 -2.70
C ILE A 55 11.78 0.69 -4.18
N SER A 56 10.65 0.83 -4.87
CA SER A 56 10.61 0.99 -6.32
C SER A 56 9.25 1.54 -6.71
N ALA A 57 9.09 2.85 -6.59
CA ALA A 57 7.91 3.57 -7.07
C ALA A 57 7.92 3.65 -8.60
N LYS A 58 7.76 2.50 -9.28
CA LYS A 58 7.40 2.49 -10.70
C LYS A 58 5.87 2.41 -10.81
N PRO A 59 5.19 3.41 -11.40
CA PRO A 59 3.74 3.52 -11.36
C PRO A 59 3.04 2.48 -12.25
N THR A 60 1.91 1.96 -11.79
CA THR A 60 1.05 0.95 -12.45
C THR A 60 -0.21 1.52 -13.12
N SER A 61 -0.31 2.82 -13.34
CA SER A 61 -1.50 3.44 -13.95
C SER A 61 -1.17 4.25 -15.21
N SER A 62 -1.13 3.57 -16.36
CA SER A 62 -1.03 4.20 -17.69
C SER A 62 -2.41 4.47 -18.31
N THR A 63 -3.30 5.17 -17.62
CA THR A 63 -4.56 5.66 -18.22
C THR A 63 -4.93 7.04 -17.69
N GLY A 64 -4.22 8.06 -18.17
CA GLY A 64 -4.52 9.47 -17.96
C GLY A 64 -3.27 10.33 -18.13
N THR A 65 -3.40 11.50 -18.78
CA THR A 65 -2.36 12.54 -18.86
C THR A 65 -2.19 13.23 -17.50
N SER A 66 -1.97 12.45 -16.43
CA SER A 66 -1.71 13.04 -15.12
C SER A 66 -0.33 13.66 -15.16
N GLU A 67 -0.25 14.97 -15.38
CA GLU A 67 1.02 15.71 -15.43
C GLU A 67 1.76 15.69 -14.08
N TYR A 68 1.11 15.24 -13.01
CA TYR A 68 1.63 15.21 -11.65
C TYR A 68 1.39 13.87 -10.95
N TYR A 69 2.38 13.43 -10.18
CA TYR A 69 2.32 12.26 -9.29
C TYR A 69 2.23 12.70 -7.84
N LEU A 70 1.40 12.00 -7.06
CA LEU A 70 1.32 12.22 -5.62
C LEU A 70 2.53 11.59 -4.92
N LEU A 71 3.24 12.38 -4.15
CA LEU A 71 4.43 11.98 -3.42
C LEU A 71 4.20 12.11 -1.91
N PRO A 72 3.83 11.00 -1.23
CA PRO A 72 3.63 10.99 0.20
C PRO A 72 4.97 10.90 0.94
N LEU A 73 5.07 11.56 2.10
CA LEU A 73 6.13 11.31 3.07
C LEU A 73 5.55 11.39 4.48
N ASN A 74 5.77 10.35 5.29
CA ASN A 74 5.27 10.35 6.65
C ASN A 74 5.87 11.52 7.44
N GLY A 75 5.03 12.35 8.03
CA GLY A 75 5.47 13.56 8.72
C GLY A 75 6.08 14.61 7.78
N LEU A 76 5.69 14.68 6.50
CA LEU A 76 6.13 15.72 5.58
C LEU A 76 5.84 17.11 6.14
N LYS A 77 6.91 17.87 6.39
CA LYS A 77 6.88 19.24 6.92
C LYS A 77 7.46 20.25 5.94
N LYS A 78 8.43 19.82 5.14
CA LYS A 78 9.18 20.72 4.27
C LYS A 78 9.36 20.17 2.87
N VAL A 79 9.08 20.99 1.86
CA VAL A 79 9.37 20.68 0.45
C VAL A 79 10.20 21.82 -0.12
N THR A 80 11.32 21.49 -0.75
CA THR A 80 12.15 22.49 -1.44
C THR A 80 12.38 22.09 -2.88
N VAL A 81 12.32 23.07 -3.79
CA VAL A 81 12.61 22.89 -5.22
C VAL A 81 13.71 23.88 -5.59
N ASN A 82 14.86 23.39 -6.06
CA ASN A 82 16.01 24.22 -6.42
C ASN A 82 16.41 25.23 -5.33
N GLY A 83 16.24 24.85 -4.05
CA GLY A 83 16.54 25.69 -2.89
C GLY A 83 15.41 26.66 -2.47
N VAL A 84 14.32 26.75 -3.24
CA VAL A 84 13.14 27.55 -2.91
C VAL A 84 12.15 26.70 -2.09
N ASP A 85 11.54 27.29 -1.08
CA ASP A 85 10.57 26.62 -0.22
C ASP A 85 9.17 26.54 -0.87
N TYR A 86 8.60 25.35 -0.91
CA TYR A 86 7.27 25.03 -1.43
C TYR A 86 6.43 24.27 -0.40
N SER A 87 6.76 24.41 0.88
CA SER A 87 6.04 23.76 1.98
C SER A 87 4.57 24.17 2.06
N ASP A 88 4.21 25.34 1.51
CA ASP A 88 2.83 25.81 1.37
C ASP A 88 1.97 24.90 0.48
N LYS A 89 2.60 24.08 -0.39
CA LYS A 89 1.91 23.14 -1.27
C LYS A 89 1.57 21.81 -0.59
N ILE A 90 2.11 21.52 0.58
CA ILE A 90 1.88 20.25 1.28
C ILE A 90 0.41 20.15 1.73
N ARG A 91 -0.24 19.02 1.42
CA ARG A 91 -1.58 18.68 1.95
C ARG A 91 -1.58 17.23 2.41
N ASN A 92 -2.13 16.97 3.60
CA ASN A 92 -2.28 15.62 4.17
C ASN A 92 -0.98 14.78 4.16
N GLY A 93 0.18 15.40 4.40
CA GLY A 93 1.47 14.71 4.40
C GLY A 93 1.99 14.32 3.01
N ALA A 94 1.46 14.92 1.95
CA ALA A 94 1.87 14.66 0.58
C ALA A 94 2.00 15.96 -0.24
N VAL A 95 2.75 15.87 -1.34
CA VAL A 95 2.88 16.92 -2.36
C VAL A 95 2.74 16.29 -3.74
N ALA A 96 2.14 16.99 -4.70
CA ALA A 96 2.06 16.49 -6.08
C ALA A 96 3.26 17.03 -6.88
N VAL A 97 4.05 16.15 -7.49
CA VAL A 97 5.28 16.46 -8.22
C VAL A 97 5.08 16.22 -9.72
N HIS A 98 5.54 17.13 -10.56
CA HIS A 98 5.40 17.05 -12.00
C HIS A 98 6.14 15.82 -12.56
N THR A 99 5.53 15.10 -13.50
CA THR A 99 6.07 13.88 -14.14
C THR A 99 7.47 14.06 -14.69
N ARG A 100 7.70 15.09 -15.53
CA ARG A 100 9.04 15.43 -16.02
C ARG A 100 10.07 15.70 -14.92
N VAL A 101 9.67 16.16 -13.73
CA VAL A 101 10.60 16.33 -12.59
C VAL A 101 10.98 14.99 -11.97
N MET A 102 10.09 13.99 -12.05
CA MET A 102 10.43 12.61 -11.69
C MET A 102 11.42 11.99 -12.68
N ASP A 103 11.29 12.32 -13.97
CA ASP A 103 12.09 11.71 -15.04
C ASP A 103 13.46 12.40 -15.23
N GLU A 104 13.47 13.74 -15.27
CA GLU A 104 14.65 14.57 -15.59
C GLU A 104 15.30 15.18 -14.33
N GLY A 105 14.58 15.21 -13.21
CA GLY A 105 15.02 15.82 -11.97
C GLY A 105 15.70 14.84 -11.00
N GLN A 106 15.98 15.32 -9.79
CA GLN A 106 16.44 14.50 -8.67
C GLN A 106 15.58 14.79 -7.45
N ILE A 107 15.13 13.74 -6.78
CA ILE A 107 14.29 13.86 -5.59
C ILE A 107 14.98 13.12 -4.45
N THR A 108 15.19 13.82 -3.34
CA THR A 108 15.75 13.28 -2.11
C THR A 108 14.72 13.44 -1.00
N MET A 109 14.38 12.33 -0.35
CA MET A 109 13.47 12.33 0.79
C MET A 109 14.25 12.01 2.05
N ASP A 110 14.04 12.82 3.08
CA ASP A 110 14.53 12.55 4.42
C ASP A 110 13.33 12.35 5.35
N SER A 111 13.00 11.08 5.59
CA SER A 111 11.91 10.66 6.47
C SER A 111 12.16 11.01 7.93
N SER A 112 13.42 11.19 8.35
CA SER A 112 13.74 11.52 9.75
C SER A 112 13.41 12.98 10.08
N THR A 113 13.60 13.88 9.12
CA THR A 113 13.28 15.31 9.26
C THR A 113 11.93 15.68 8.65
N GLY A 114 11.34 14.81 7.83
CA GLY A 114 10.10 15.09 7.10
C GLY A 114 10.33 16.08 5.96
N THR A 115 11.46 15.98 5.26
CA THR A 115 11.87 16.93 4.22
C THR A 115 11.95 16.25 2.85
N ILE A 116 11.43 16.90 1.82
CA ILE A 116 11.66 16.55 0.43
C ILE A 116 12.48 17.67 -0.23
N THR A 117 13.59 17.29 -0.86
CA THR A 117 14.42 18.19 -1.67
C THR A 117 14.35 17.74 -3.12
N ILE A 118 13.97 18.66 -3.99
CA ILE A 118 13.76 18.42 -5.42
C ILE A 118 14.73 19.31 -6.18
N LYS A 119 15.49 18.72 -7.10
CA LYS A 119 16.22 19.42 -8.15
C LYS A 119 15.46 19.22 -9.45
N SER A 120 14.83 20.27 -9.94
CA SER A 120 14.09 20.25 -11.20
C SER A 120 14.86 20.98 -12.30
N PRO A 121 14.61 20.65 -13.59
CA PRO A 121 14.95 21.52 -14.71
C PRO A 121 14.44 22.96 -14.50
N GLU A 122 15.15 23.96 -15.04
CA GLU A 122 14.84 25.38 -14.81
C GLU A 122 13.48 25.79 -15.39
N ASP A 123 13.10 25.23 -16.54
CA ASP A 123 11.81 25.47 -17.20
C ASP A 123 10.62 24.97 -16.35
N LEU A 124 10.87 24.00 -15.46
CA LEU A 124 9.86 23.37 -14.62
C LEU A 124 9.85 23.87 -13.18
N ALA A 125 10.82 24.67 -12.74
CA ALA A 125 10.98 25.03 -11.33
C ALA A 125 9.73 25.67 -10.69
N SER A 126 8.95 26.43 -11.48
CA SER A 126 7.72 27.10 -11.03
C SER A 126 6.50 26.18 -10.95
N ILE A 127 6.52 25.09 -11.74
CA ILE A 127 5.41 24.13 -11.85
C ILE A 127 5.78 22.74 -11.32
N ALA A 128 6.99 22.60 -10.75
CA ALA A 128 7.55 21.32 -10.32
C ALA A 128 6.69 20.64 -9.26
N VAL A 129 6.02 21.44 -8.42
CA VAL A 129 5.16 20.95 -7.35
C VAL A 129 3.84 21.71 -7.29
N LYS A 130 2.78 21.00 -6.91
CA LYS A 130 1.47 21.58 -6.63
C LYS A 130 0.83 20.93 -5.41
N SER A 131 -0.21 21.57 -4.89
CA SER A 131 -1.03 20.94 -3.86
C SER A 131 -1.77 19.74 -4.44
N PRO A 132 -1.76 18.59 -3.74
CA PRO A 132 -2.65 17.48 -4.05
C PRO A 132 -4.09 17.99 -4.15
N ALA A 133 -4.83 17.55 -5.17
CA ALA A 133 -6.26 17.81 -5.22
C ALA A 133 -6.89 17.19 -3.97
N SER A 134 -7.70 17.97 -3.26
CA SER A 134 -8.57 17.46 -2.20
C SER A 134 -9.62 16.58 -2.87
N SER A 135 -9.38 15.27 -2.89
CA SER A 135 -10.41 14.26 -3.12
C SER A 135 -11.35 14.19 -1.92
#